data_AF-Q9T5H5-F1
#
_entry.id   AF-Q9T5H5-F1
#
_cell.length_a   1.000
_cell.length_b   1.000
_cell.length_c   1.000
_cell.angle_alpha   90.00
_cell.angle_beta   90.00
_cell.angle_gamma   90.00
#
_symmetry.space_group_name_H-M   'P 1'
#
loop_
_entity.id
_entity.type
_entity.pdbx_description
1 polymer ?
#
loop_
_entity_poly.entity_id
_entity_poly.type
_entity_poly.pdbx_seq_one_letter_code
_entity_poly.pdbx_strand_id
1 'polypeptide(L)'
;FLLLSLSLMTMSGKVSGLMMMLAHGYTSTLMFFVIGEFYHACLSRMVYFMNSFMNSSMIFSIFFSLIFLSNSGVPPSLSFLSEFMIILNSMIMSKLFFFMIFIYFLVAFYYSLFLIVCSFAGKSFINYNNWNFSVSVSLIIMMFNIFWLSLFF
;
A
#
# COMPACT_ATOMS: atom_id res chain seq x y z
N PHE A 1 -8.89 -9.23 -3.72
CA PHE A 1 -9.08 -9.65 -2.32
C PHE A 1 -10.46 -9.34 -1.76
N LEU A 2 -10.93 -8.09 -1.79
CA LEU A 2 -12.23 -7.71 -1.20
C LEU A 2 -13.44 -8.46 -1.79
N LEU A 3 -13.53 -8.58 -3.11
CA LEU A 3 -14.63 -9.33 -3.73
C LEU A 3 -14.57 -10.82 -3.38
N LEU A 4 -13.36 -11.38 -3.33
CA LEU A 4 -13.14 -12.76 -2.90
C LEU A 4 -13.61 -12.95 -1.45
N SER A 5 -13.26 -12.04 -0.52
CA SER A 5 -13.64 -12.14 0.88
C SER A 5 -15.16 -12.10 1.09
N LEU A 6 -15.86 -11.24 0.33
CA LEU A 6 -17.32 -11.16 0.36
C LEU A 6 -17.97 -12.41 -0.24
N SER A 7 -17.40 -12.98 -1.31
CA SER A 7 -17.93 -14.19 -1.95
C SER A 7 -17.85 -15.44 -1.07
N LEU A 8 -16.90 -15.50 -0.13
CA LEU A 8 -16.73 -16.64 0.78
C LEU A 8 -17.86 -16.75 1.82
N MET A 9 -18.62 -15.67 2.08
CA MET A 9 -19.76 -15.63 3.01
C MET A 9 -19.48 -16.17 4.43
N THR A 10 -18.23 -16.29 4.85
CA THR A 10 -17.83 -16.67 6.22
C THR A 10 -17.74 -15.45 7.14
N MET A 11 -17.92 -15.66 8.45
CA MET A 11 -17.78 -14.55 9.42
C MET A 11 -16.38 -13.94 9.40
N SER A 12 -15.35 -14.78 9.38
CA SER A 12 -13.95 -14.38 9.22
C SER A 12 -13.71 -13.65 7.89
N GLY A 13 -14.38 -14.08 6.81
CA GLY A 13 -14.33 -13.43 5.50
C GLY A 13 -14.90 -12.01 5.54
N LYS A 14 -16.03 -11.79 6.20
CA LYS A 14 -16.64 -10.46 6.36
C LYS A 14 -15.75 -9.50 7.16
N VAL A 15 -15.17 -9.97 8.27
CA VAL A 15 -14.22 -9.18 9.07
C VAL A 15 -13.00 -8.78 8.24
N SER A 16 -12.41 -9.74 7.53
CA SER A 16 -11.25 -9.47 6.66
C SER A 16 -11.57 -8.51 5.51
N GLY A 17 -12.78 -8.58 4.95
CA GLY A 17 -13.26 -7.66 3.92
C GLY A 17 -13.43 -6.23 4.43
N LEU A 18 -13.97 -6.06 5.65
CA LEU A 18 -14.07 -4.76 6.31
C LEU A 18 -12.68 -4.16 6.58
N MET A 19 -11.74 -4.96 7.10
CA MET A 19 -10.36 -4.51 7.29
C MET A 19 -9.70 -4.12 5.96
N MET A 20 -9.93 -4.89 4.89
CA MET A 20 -9.39 -4.59 3.57
C MET A 20 -9.95 -3.27 3.01
N MET A 21 -11.24 -2.97 3.22
CA MET A 21 -11.85 -1.70 2.81
C MET A 21 -11.17 -0.50 3.47
N LEU A 22 -10.95 -0.58 4.79
CA LEU A 22 -10.28 0.47 5.54
C LEU A 22 -8.82 0.63 5.11
N ALA A 23 -8.08 -0.49 5.06
CA ALA A 23 -6.67 -0.49 4.65
C ALA A 23 -6.48 0.07 3.23
N HIS A 24 -7.34 -0.34 2.29
CA HIS A 24 -7.29 0.15 0.92
C HIS A 24 -7.67 1.64 0.83
N GLY A 25 -8.63 2.11 1.62
CA GLY A 25 -8.99 3.53 1.68
C GLY A 25 -7.83 4.42 2.14
N TYR A 26 -7.12 4.01 3.21
CA TYR A 26 -5.97 4.77 3.69
C TYR A 26 -4.77 4.73 2.73
N THR A 27 -4.45 3.56 2.18
CA THR A 27 -3.32 3.42 1.24
C THR A 27 -3.56 4.16 -0.08
N SER A 28 -4.76 4.06 -0.67
CA SER A 28 -5.07 4.71 -1.95
C SER A 28 -5.07 6.23 -1.84
N THR A 29 -5.66 6.80 -0.79
CA THR A 29 -5.64 8.25 -0.54
C THR A 29 -4.22 8.78 -0.41
N LEU A 30 -3.36 8.08 0.32
CA LEU A 30 -1.93 8.41 0.44
C LEU A 30 -1.18 8.31 -0.89
N MET A 31 -1.42 7.25 -1.68
CA MET A 31 -0.78 7.10 -3.00
C MET A 31 -1.16 8.25 -3.93
N PHE A 32 -2.44 8.63 -3.99
CA PHE A 32 -2.89 9.76 -4.81
C PHE A 32 -2.30 11.09 -4.34
N PHE A 33 -2.21 11.30 -3.03
CA PHE A 33 -1.58 12.49 -2.46
C PHE A 33 -0.10 12.61 -2.87
N VAL A 34 0.68 11.54 -2.68
CA VAL A 34 2.11 11.50 -2.99
C VAL A 34 2.39 11.70 -4.49
N ILE A 35 1.59 11.06 -5.36
CA ILE A 35 1.70 11.24 -6.82
C ILE A 35 1.24 12.65 -7.23
N GLY A 36 0.27 13.23 -6.54
CA GLY A 36 -0.19 14.61 -6.76
C GLY A 36 0.91 15.64 -6.47
N GLU A 37 1.56 15.53 -5.33
CA GLU A 37 2.72 16.38 -4.96
C GLU A 37 3.86 16.23 -5.99
N PHE A 38 4.10 15.01 -6.48
CA PHE A 38 5.05 14.79 -7.56
C PHE A 38 4.66 15.51 -8.86
N TYR A 39 3.38 15.42 -9.25
CA TYR A 39 2.88 16.06 -10.45
C TYR A 39 3.04 17.59 -10.39
N HIS A 40 2.85 18.20 -9.22
CA HIS A 40 3.09 19.62 -9.03
C HIS A 40 4.56 20.01 -9.21
N ALA A 41 5.50 19.13 -8.88
CA ALA A 41 6.94 19.39 -9.01
C ALA A 41 7.48 19.16 -10.44
N CYS A 42 7.03 18.10 -11.13
CA CYS A 42 7.60 17.68 -12.41
C CYS A 42 6.68 17.90 -13.64
N LEU A 43 5.41 18.28 -13.44
CA LEU A 43 4.39 18.48 -14.48
C LEU A 43 4.21 17.29 -15.44
N SER A 44 4.66 16.10 -15.05
CA SER A 44 4.61 14.89 -15.88
C SER A 44 4.16 13.69 -15.04
N ARG A 45 3.47 12.75 -15.70
CA ARG A 45 2.95 11.51 -15.08
C ARG A 45 3.73 10.26 -15.48
N MET A 46 4.81 10.43 -16.24
CA MET A 46 5.60 9.29 -16.71
C MET A 46 6.50 8.81 -15.59
N VAL A 47 6.43 7.51 -15.28
CA VAL A 47 7.25 6.86 -14.24
C VAL A 47 8.75 7.12 -14.47
N TYR A 48 9.20 7.21 -15.73
CA TYR A 48 10.59 7.52 -16.08
C TYR A 48 11.08 8.89 -15.59
N PHE A 49 10.19 9.87 -15.47
CA PHE A 49 10.52 11.18 -14.92
C PHE A 49 10.33 11.22 -13.40
N MET A 50 9.67 10.22 -12.81
CA MET A 50 9.53 10.05 -11.36
C MET A 50 10.80 9.51 -10.72
N ASN A 51 11.91 10.23 -10.81
CA ASN A 51 13.18 9.83 -10.22
C ASN A 51 13.64 10.86 -9.17
N SER A 52 14.62 10.47 -8.34
CA SER A 52 15.37 11.32 -7.39
C SER A 52 14.71 11.72 -6.05
N PHE A 53 13.82 10.89 -5.48
CA PHE A 53 13.24 11.19 -4.16
C PHE A 53 14.25 11.24 -3.00
N MET A 54 15.27 10.39 -3.00
CA MET A 54 16.25 10.39 -1.91
C MET A 54 17.08 11.68 -1.85
N ASN A 55 17.33 12.29 -3.02
CA ASN A 55 18.17 13.49 -3.08
C ASN A 55 17.40 14.75 -2.66
N SER A 56 16.09 14.80 -2.91
CA SER A 56 15.26 15.96 -2.57
C SER A 56 14.89 16.04 -1.09
N SER A 57 14.36 14.94 -0.53
CA SER A 57 13.93 14.89 0.86
C SER A 57 13.86 13.44 1.35
N MET A 58 14.78 13.10 2.26
CA MET A 58 14.87 11.74 2.82
C MET A 58 13.56 11.29 3.47
N ILE A 59 12.88 12.20 4.18
CA ILE A 59 11.64 11.88 4.92
C ILE A 59 10.49 11.53 3.96
N PHE A 60 10.37 12.25 2.83
CA PHE A 60 9.39 11.92 1.80
C PHE A 60 9.69 10.58 1.14
N SER A 61 10.96 10.27 0.88
CA SER A 61 11.36 8.98 0.32
C SER A 61 10.99 7.80 1.23
N ILE A 62 11.16 7.96 2.55
CA ILE A 62 10.76 6.96 3.53
C ILE A 62 9.25 6.77 3.51
N PHE A 63 8.46 7.85 3.53
CA PHE A 63 7.01 7.76 3.45
C PHE A 63 6.51 7.15 2.14
N PHE A 64 7.07 7.55 1.01
CA PHE A 64 6.79 6.91 -0.28
C PHE A 64 7.00 5.41 -0.18
N SER A 65 8.16 4.95 0.30
CA SER A 65 8.41 3.51 0.43
C SER A 65 7.43 2.81 1.37
N LEU A 66 7.10 3.40 2.51
CA LEU A 66 6.14 2.82 3.47
C LEU A 66 4.74 2.65 2.85
N ILE A 67 4.28 3.64 2.07
CA ILE A 67 2.97 3.61 1.40
C ILE A 67 2.92 2.54 0.30
N PHE A 68 3.99 2.40 -0.50
CA PHE A 68 4.03 1.39 -1.54
C PHE A 68 4.23 -0.03 -0.98
N LEU A 69 5.00 -0.18 0.10
CA LEU A 69 5.19 -1.46 0.79
C LEU A 69 3.89 -1.93 1.47
N SER A 70 3.12 -1.03 2.07
CA SER A 70 1.82 -1.40 2.64
C SER A 70 0.82 -1.79 1.55
N ASN A 71 0.82 -1.13 0.39
CA ASN A 71 -0.02 -1.54 -0.74
C ASN A 71 0.31 -2.96 -1.23
N SER A 72 1.57 -3.41 -1.09
CA SER A 72 1.99 -4.77 -1.42
C SER A 72 1.76 -5.81 -0.31
N GLY A 73 1.13 -5.43 0.80
CA GLY A 73 0.81 -6.36 1.88
C GLY A 73 2.05 -6.87 2.62
N VAL A 74 3.05 -6.02 2.86
CA VAL A 74 4.24 -6.38 3.67
C VAL A 74 3.90 -6.30 5.17
N PRO A 75 4.34 -7.25 6.03
CA PRO A 75 4.23 -7.09 7.49
C PRO A 75 5.05 -5.87 7.93
N PRO A 76 4.54 -4.89 8.71
CA PRO A 76 3.39 -4.88 9.64
C PRO A 76 2.20 -4.01 9.16
N SER A 77 1.72 -4.15 7.92
CA SER A 77 0.60 -3.36 7.39
C SER A 77 -0.79 -3.97 7.67
N LEU A 78 -1.82 -3.11 7.76
CA LEU A 78 -3.22 -3.56 7.89
C LEU A 78 -3.70 -4.40 6.70
N SER A 79 -3.26 -4.05 5.50
CA SER A 79 -3.52 -4.79 4.26
C SER A 79 -3.00 -6.22 4.33
N PHE A 80 -1.79 -6.44 4.85
CA PHE A 80 -1.25 -7.78 5.07
C PHE A 80 -2.16 -8.63 5.96
N LEU A 81 -2.60 -8.07 7.09
CA LEU A 81 -3.45 -8.79 8.04
C LEU A 81 -4.78 -9.22 7.37
N SER A 82 -5.41 -8.32 6.61
CA SER A 82 -6.63 -8.64 5.89
C SER A 82 -6.42 -9.67 4.78
N GLU A 83 -5.36 -9.54 3.98
CA GLU A 83 -5.07 -10.47 2.89
C GLU A 83 -4.73 -11.86 3.41
N PHE A 84 -3.97 -11.93 4.51
CA PHE A 84 -3.65 -13.19 5.18
C PHE A 84 -4.91 -13.93 5.66
N MET A 85 -5.84 -13.23 6.31
CA MET A 85 -7.12 -13.81 6.72
C MET A 85 -7.95 -14.30 5.52
N ILE A 86 -7.93 -13.56 4.40
CA ILE A 86 -8.64 -13.98 3.17
C ILE A 86 -8.02 -15.24 2.58
N ILE A 87 -6.69 -15.35 2.58
CA ILE A 87 -5.96 -16.53 2.11
C ILE A 87 -6.36 -17.75 2.96
N LEU A 88 -6.35 -17.64 4.29
CA LEU A 88 -6.75 -18.74 5.18
C LEU A 88 -8.19 -19.20 4.91
N ASN A 89 -9.13 -18.26 4.76
CA ASN A 89 -10.52 -18.61 4.45
C ASN A 89 -10.69 -19.24 3.07
N SER A 90 -9.93 -18.77 2.07
CA SER A 90 -9.96 -19.35 0.72
C SER A 90 -9.41 -20.78 0.69
N MET A 91 -8.39 -21.07 1.50
CA MET A 91 -7.78 -22.39 1.65
C MET A 91 -8.73 -23.42 2.24
N ILE A 92 -9.59 -22.99 3.17
CA ILE A 92 -10.63 -23.84 3.75
C ILE A 92 -11.66 -24.24 2.68
N MET A 93 -12.00 -23.33 1.76
CA MET A 93 -12.98 -23.61 0.69
C MET A 93 -12.40 -24.45 -0.44
N SER A 94 -11.26 -24.06 -1.01
CA SER A 94 -10.57 -24.89 -1.99
C SER A 94 -9.08 -24.61 -2.05
N LYS A 95 -8.28 -25.68 -2.11
CA LYS A 95 -6.81 -25.59 -2.17
C LYS A 95 -6.31 -25.01 -3.50
N LEU A 96 -7.12 -25.07 -4.57
CA LEU A 96 -6.75 -24.53 -5.89
C LEU A 96 -6.67 -23.00 -5.89
N PHE A 97 -7.50 -22.33 -5.07
CA PHE A 97 -7.47 -20.87 -4.97
C PHE A 97 -6.12 -20.35 -4.45
N PHE A 98 -5.38 -21.14 -3.67
CA PHE A 98 -4.06 -20.78 -3.17
C PHE A 98 -3.10 -20.35 -4.27
N PHE A 99 -3.02 -21.14 -5.34
CA PHE A 99 -2.04 -20.91 -6.40
C PHE A 99 -2.34 -19.63 -7.18
N MET A 100 -3.61 -19.36 -7.47
CA MET A 100 -4.02 -18.10 -8.10
C MET A 100 -3.73 -16.89 -7.23
N ILE A 101 -4.02 -16.98 -5.93
CA ILE A 101 -3.79 -15.87 -4.99
C ILE A 101 -2.29 -15.62 -4.81
N PHE A 102 -1.48 -16.68 -4.78
CA PHE A 102 -0.03 -16.57 -4.68
C PHE A 102 0.58 -15.83 -5.88
N ILE A 103 0.16 -16.16 -7.10
CA ILE A 103 0.60 -15.45 -8.31
C ILE A 103 0.22 -13.97 -8.24
N TYR A 104 -1.03 -13.67 -7.84
CA TYR A 104 -1.50 -12.31 -7.69
C TYR A 104 -0.64 -11.51 -6.70
N PHE A 105 -0.35 -12.09 -5.54
CA PHE A 105 0.48 -11.45 -4.51
C PHE A 105 1.90 -11.17 -5.02
N LEU A 106 2.49 -12.10 -5.76
CA LEU A 106 3.84 -11.94 -6.33
C LEU A 106 3.90 -10.80 -7.35
N VAL A 107 2.90 -10.69 -8.25
CA VAL A 107 2.83 -9.61 -9.24
C VAL A 107 2.64 -8.26 -8.57
N ALA A 108 1.75 -8.18 -7.56
CA ALA A 108 1.52 -6.95 -6.81
C ALA A 108 2.79 -6.47 -6.08
N PHE A 109 3.50 -7.40 -5.43
CA PHE A 109 4.76 -7.13 -4.76
C PHE A 109 5.84 -6.65 -5.75
N TYR A 110 6.01 -7.34 -6.87
CA TYR A 110 6.99 -6.94 -7.89
C TYR A 110 6.74 -5.53 -8.43
N TYR A 111 5.49 -5.18 -8.74
CA TYR A 111 5.15 -3.86 -9.26
C TYR A 111 5.42 -2.74 -8.25
N SER A 112 5.13 -2.97 -6.97
CA SER A 112 5.42 -1.99 -5.91
C SER A 112 6.92 -1.73 -5.74
N LEU A 113 7.73 -2.80 -5.76
CA LEU A 113 9.19 -2.68 -5.68
C LEU A 113 9.77 -1.97 -6.90
N PHE A 114 9.27 -2.30 -8.09
CA PHE A 114 9.68 -1.62 -9.33
C PHE A 114 9.48 -0.11 -9.22
N LEU A 115 8.32 0.34 -8.72
CA LEU A 115 8.04 1.76 -8.52
C LEU A 115 8.97 2.41 -7.49
N ILE A 116 9.26 1.74 -6.36
CA ILE A 116 10.19 2.25 -5.34
C ILE A 116 11.61 2.39 -5.90
N VAL A 117 12.08 1.39 -6.65
CA VAL A 117 13.44 1.42 -7.22
C VAL A 117 13.58 2.53 -8.27
N CYS A 118 12.61 2.64 -9.18
CA CYS A 118 12.62 3.72 -10.18
C CYS A 118 12.64 5.09 -9.48
N SER A 119 11.85 5.23 -8.42
CA SER A 119 11.69 6.51 -7.75
C SER A 119 12.86 6.95 -6.89
N PHE A 120 13.61 5.98 -6.35
CA PHE A 120 14.83 6.25 -5.60
C PHE A 120 16.02 6.52 -6.52
N ALA A 121 16.09 5.89 -7.68
CA ALA A 121 17.21 6.00 -8.61
C ALA A 121 17.19 7.34 -9.38
N GLY A 122 17.85 8.38 -8.87
CA GLY A 122 18.02 9.63 -9.63
C GLY A 122 19.10 10.55 -9.10
N LYS A 123 19.75 11.29 -10.00
CA LYS A 123 20.88 12.20 -9.68
C LYS A 123 20.45 13.68 -9.51
N SER A 124 19.29 14.05 -10.03
CA SER A 124 18.76 15.42 -9.98
C SER A 124 18.28 15.81 -8.57
N PHE A 125 18.29 17.10 -8.24
CA PHE A 125 17.63 17.62 -7.04
C PHE A 125 16.33 18.31 -7.46
N ILE A 126 15.20 17.90 -6.90
CA ILE A 126 13.89 18.51 -7.13
C ILE A 126 13.48 19.18 -5.83
N ASN A 127 13.13 20.47 -5.88
CA ASN A 127 12.74 21.20 -4.67
C ASN A 127 11.26 20.94 -4.37
N TYR A 128 10.96 20.14 -3.35
CA TYR A 128 9.58 19.91 -2.90
C TYR A 128 9.18 20.95 -1.86
N ASN A 129 7.96 21.46 -1.98
CA ASN A 129 7.41 22.38 -1.00
C ASN A 129 6.81 21.58 0.17
N ASN A 130 7.43 21.64 1.35
CA ASN A 130 7.12 20.77 2.50
C ASN A 130 5.78 21.04 3.22
N TRP A 131 4.92 21.92 2.70
CA TRP A 131 3.83 22.50 3.50
C TRP A 131 2.64 21.55 3.73
N ASN A 132 2.43 20.54 2.87
CA ASN A 132 1.33 19.56 3.03
C ASN A 132 1.74 18.27 3.77
N PHE A 133 2.97 18.21 4.29
CA PHE A 133 3.53 16.99 4.85
C PHE A 133 2.80 16.49 6.12
N SER A 134 2.27 17.40 6.94
CA SER A 134 1.60 17.07 8.20
C SER A 134 0.35 16.18 8.02
N VAL A 135 -0.39 16.36 6.93
CA VAL A 135 -1.59 15.56 6.61
C VAL A 135 -1.22 14.13 6.21
N SER A 136 -0.07 13.94 5.56
CA SER A 136 0.40 12.60 5.18
C SER A 136 0.80 11.75 6.39
N VAL A 137 1.35 12.36 7.44
CA VAL A 137 1.81 11.67 8.65
C VAL A 137 0.65 11.01 9.38
N SER A 138 -0.48 11.70 9.54
CA SER A 138 -1.64 11.16 10.27
C SER A 138 -2.23 9.93 9.59
N LEU A 139 -2.32 9.95 8.25
CA LEU A 139 -2.82 8.83 7.46
C LEU A 139 -1.84 7.64 7.47
N ILE A 140 -0.53 7.88 7.47
CA ILE A 140 0.48 6.81 7.59
C ILE A 140 0.35 6.08 8.93
N ILE A 141 0.12 6.81 10.02
CA ILE A 141 -0.11 6.21 11.34
C ILE A 141 -1.36 5.32 11.31
N MET A 142 -2.45 5.78 10.68
CA MET A 142 -3.67 4.99 10.54
C MET A 142 -3.47 3.72 9.72
N MET A 143 -2.61 3.74 8.71
CA MET A 143 -2.29 2.58 7.88
C MET A 143 -1.55 1.46 8.62
N PHE A 144 -0.77 1.80 9.65
CA PHE A 144 0.00 0.85 10.46
C PHE A 144 -0.65 0.53 11.81
N ASN A 145 -1.87 1.02 12.07
CA ASN A 145 -2.61 0.78 13.31
C ASN A 145 -3.18 -0.65 13.41
N ILE A 146 -2.33 -1.67 13.28
CA ILE A 146 -2.71 -3.07 13.51
C ILE A 146 -3.14 -3.28 14.96
N PHE A 147 -2.39 -2.75 15.93
CA PHE A 147 -2.59 -3.03 17.35
C PHE A 147 -4.02 -2.72 17.81
N TRP A 148 -4.54 -1.55 17.48
CA TRP A 148 -5.88 -1.14 17.87
C TRP A 148 -6.96 -1.93 17.14
N LEU A 149 -6.79 -2.20 15.85
CA LEU A 149 -7.74 -2.99 15.07
C LEU A 149 -7.76 -4.46 15.49
N SER A 150 -6.64 -5.03 15.92
CA SER A 150 -6.60 -6.40 16.46
C SER A 150 -7.26 -6.55 17.83
N LEU A 151 -7.47 -5.46 18.58
CA LEU A 151 -8.16 -5.51 19.87
C LEU A 151 -9.69 -5.55 19.73
N PHE A 152 -10.23 -5.17 18.56
CA PHE A 152 -11.66 -5.12 18.31
C PHE A 152 -12.24 -6.44 17.73
N PHE A 153 -11.39 -7.41 17.40
CA PHE A 153 -11.77 -8.69 16.78
C PHE A 153 -11.13 -9.87 17.50
#